data_AF-A0A1G9UB18-F1
#
_entry.id   AF-A0A1G9UB18-F1
#
_cell.length_a   1.000
_cell.length_b   1.000
_cell.length_c   1.000
_cell.angle_alpha   90.00
_cell.angle_beta   90.00
_cell.angle_gamma   90.00
#
_symmetry.space_group_name_H-M   'P 1'
#
loop_
_entity.id
_entity.type
_entity.pdbx_description
1 polymer ?
#
loop_
_entity_poly.entity_id
_entity_poly.type
_entity_poly.pdbx_seq_one_letter_code
_entity_poly.pdbx_strand_id
1 'polypeptide(L)'
;MVTLRDEFHARLDEFRPEYGFWEQDEVIRSLANTGELLDLIFVGDEAAMAMALLEKIIAKGTREDWEPLRLGDTKPDLNWRETWDRIDGWDASSTPPFLDDLHELNAFANFGIMTIWDIHADSQDYLEVRHMKERFDEAKNPPKWVRKVCEKIERFEALVGRGGNGKYELTYLPALREQALARIKLDEGEPLTVGELASLSGVSIKRLQNAIYAQSEGAPSVSKKGLIAPEACARWLNERDYRWSIWREVAAEYPLKVSWGEQTELAPPDPLKEHDDYVFVPVAMDGSIFSPHLGRGSARDRFTIGPKGEEVQVEGFGEAVERLLRMETPRWRRPNPESGRWGIVSGQSWKRVRRSELEALA
;
A
#
# COMPACT_ATOMS: atom_id res chain seq x y z
N MET A 1 9.49 7.29 -23.94
CA MET A 1 9.22 7.66 -22.55
C MET A 1 7.94 6.97 -22.18
N VAL A 2 7.88 6.26 -21.05
CA VAL A 2 6.64 5.59 -20.61
C VAL A 2 5.83 6.62 -19.84
N THR A 3 4.59 6.85 -20.26
CA THR A 3 3.69 7.77 -19.55
C THR A 3 2.99 7.04 -18.40
N LEU A 4 2.43 7.79 -17.45
CA LEU A 4 1.63 7.24 -16.36
C LEU A 4 0.48 6.39 -16.88
N ARG A 5 -0.15 6.83 -17.98
CA ARG A 5 -1.24 6.11 -18.62
C ARG A 5 -0.77 4.81 -19.29
N ASP A 6 0.38 4.84 -19.96
CA ASP A 6 0.96 3.64 -20.58
C ASP A 6 1.26 2.58 -19.52
N GLU A 7 1.88 2.98 -18.40
CA GLU A 7 2.19 2.06 -17.30
C GLU A 7 0.92 1.51 -16.65
N PHE A 8 -0.11 2.34 -16.44
CA PHE A 8 -1.39 1.89 -15.93
C PHE A 8 -2.02 0.81 -16.83
N HIS A 9 -2.12 1.06 -18.14
CA HIS A 9 -2.72 0.09 -19.07
C HIS A 9 -1.86 -1.17 -19.19
N ALA A 10 -0.53 -1.07 -19.20
CA ALA A 10 0.35 -2.23 -19.22
C ALA A 10 0.09 -3.15 -18.01
N ARG A 11 -0.05 -2.58 -16.81
CA ARG A 11 -0.38 -3.34 -15.59
C ARG A 11 -1.81 -3.88 -15.60
N LEU A 12 -2.76 -3.13 -16.13
CA LEU A 12 -4.15 -3.56 -16.26
C LEU A 12 -4.27 -4.75 -17.22
N ASP A 13 -3.54 -4.71 -18.34
CA ASP A 13 -3.49 -5.78 -19.34
C ASP A 13 -2.74 -7.02 -18.83
N GLU A 14 -1.81 -6.87 -17.88
CA GLU A 14 -1.18 -7.98 -17.14
C GLU A 14 -2.15 -8.58 -16.10
N PHE A 15 -2.88 -7.73 -15.39
CA PHE A 15 -3.83 -8.14 -14.36
C PHE A 15 -5.03 -8.92 -14.93
N ARG A 16 -5.65 -8.42 -16.01
CA ARG A 16 -6.87 -8.98 -16.64
C ARG A 16 -6.80 -10.48 -16.97
N PRO A 17 -5.73 -11.00 -17.61
CA PRO A 17 -5.63 -12.41 -17.97
C PRO A 17 -5.07 -13.30 -16.85
N GLU A 18 -4.25 -12.76 -15.94
CA GLU A 18 -3.50 -13.56 -14.96
C GLU A 18 -4.22 -13.76 -13.63
N TYR A 19 -5.03 -12.79 -13.20
CA TYR A 19 -5.61 -12.82 -11.86
C TYR A 19 -7.00 -13.44 -11.88
N GLY A 20 -7.05 -14.71 -11.45
CA GLY A 20 -8.30 -15.44 -11.24
C GLY A 20 -9.15 -14.85 -10.12
N PHE A 21 -10.45 -15.12 -10.17
CA PHE A 21 -11.48 -14.61 -9.24
C PHE A 21 -11.50 -15.35 -7.89
N TRP A 22 -10.35 -15.84 -7.43
CA TRP A 22 -10.26 -16.75 -6.28
C TRP A 22 -10.82 -16.14 -4.99
N GLU A 23 -10.60 -14.85 -4.78
CA GLU A 23 -11.14 -14.09 -3.65
C GLU A 23 -12.66 -13.98 -3.71
N GLN A 24 -13.24 -13.86 -4.92
CA GLN A 24 -14.68 -13.84 -5.09
C GLN A 24 -15.26 -15.25 -4.93
N ASP A 25 -14.59 -16.27 -5.45
CA ASP A 25 -14.96 -17.68 -5.30
C ASP A 25 -15.05 -18.07 -3.81
N GLU A 26 -14.15 -17.57 -2.95
CA GLU A 26 -14.24 -17.80 -1.49
C GLU A 26 -15.52 -17.22 -0.89
N VAL A 27 -15.95 -16.05 -1.36
CA VAL A 27 -17.22 -15.44 -0.94
C VAL A 27 -18.41 -16.24 -1.47
N ILE A 28 -18.38 -16.69 -2.73
CA ILE A 28 -19.46 -17.51 -3.32
C ILE A 28 -19.59 -18.85 -2.59
N ARG A 29 -18.48 -19.55 -2.32
CA ARG A 29 -18.46 -20.76 -1.49
C ARG A 29 -18.93 -20.47 -0.05
N SER A 30 -18.58 -19.28 0.45
CA SER A 30 -19.13 -18.61 1.63
C SER A 30 -20.63 -18.80 1.79
N LEU A 31 -21.32 -18.34 0.74
CA LEU A 31 -22.76 -18.31 0.62
C LEU A 31 -23.35 -19.70 0.35
N ALA A 32 -22.68 -20.54 -0.44
CA ALA A 32 -23.09 -21.92 -0.67
C ALA A 32 -23.15 -22.72 0.65
N ASN A 33 -22.18 -22.52 1.56
CA ASN A 33 -22.22 -23.11 2.90
C ASN A 33 -23.42 -22.61 3.73
N THR A 34 -23.84 -21.36 3.54
CA THR A 34 -25.07 -20.86 4.17
C THR A 34 -26.29 -21.61 3.64
N GLY A 35 -26.34 -21.91 2.34
CA GLY A 35 -27.34 -22.79 1.74
C GLY A 35 -27.38 -24.19 2.37
N GLU A 36 -26.23 -24.80 2.61
CA GLU A 36 -26.15 -26.11 3.28
C GLU A 36 -26.72 -26.05 4.71
N LEU A 37 -26.45 -24.96 5.44
CA LEU A 37 -27.03 -24.75 6.77
C LEU A 37 -28.57 -24.60 6.70
N LEU A 38 -29.08 -23.92 5.67
CA LEU A 38 -30.53 -23.81 5.45
C LEU A 38 -31.16 -25.17 5.16
N ASP A 39 -30.53 -26.00 4.32
CA ASP A 39 -30.97 -27.37 4.02
C ASP A 39 -31.06 -28.26 5.29
N LEU A 40 -30.18 -28.03 6.27
CA LEU A 40 -30.21 -28.76 7.54
C LEU A 40 -31.33 -28.29 8.48
N ILE A 41 -31.69 -27.01 8.43
CA ILE A 41 -32.64 -26.38 9.37
C ILE A 41 -34.08 -26.50 8.87
N PHE A 42 -34.29 -26.29 7.57
CA PHE A 42 -35.62 -26.30 6.96
C PHE A 42 -35.95 -27.68 6.40
N VAL A 43 -37.25 -28.00 6.32
CA VAL A 43 -37.74 -29.28 5.81
C VAL A 43 -38.61 -29.01 4.60
N GLY A 44 -38.04 -29.13 3.40
CA GLY A 44 -38.76 -28.84 2.16
C GLY A 44 -37.86 -28.22 1.09
N ASP A 45 -38.43 -27.33 0.28
CA ASP A 45 -37.75 -26.61 -0.80
C ASP A 45 -37.34 -25.18 -0.40
N GLU A 46 -37.42 -24.82 0.88
CA GLU A 46 -37.14 -23.47 1.37
C GLU A 46 -35.69 -23.04 1.13
N ALA A 47 -34.73 -23.94 1.35
CA ALA A 47 -33.33 -23.68 1.07
C ALA A 47 -33.08 -23.51 -0.43
N ALA A 48 -33.65 -24.40 -1.26
CA ALA A 48 -33.62 -24.29 -2.71
C ALA A 48 -34.24 -22.98 -3.23
N MET A 49 -35.33 -22.51 -2.61
CA MET A 49 -35.93 -21.21 -2.90
C MET A 49 -35.03 -20.05 -2.48
N ALA A 50 -34.48 -20.10 -1.26
CA ALA A 50 -33.60 -19.06 -0.74
C ALA A 50 -32.34 -18.90 -1.61
N MET A 51 -31.73 -20.01 -2.03
CA MET A 51 -30.53 -20.00 -2.87
C MET A 51 -30.82 -19.53 -4.30
N ALA A 52 -31.97 -19.89 -4.88
CA ALA A 52 -32.40 -19.37 -6.18
C ALA A 52 -32.71 -17.86 -6.14
N LEU A 53 -33.28 -17.37 -5.04
CA LEU A 53 -33.49 -15.94 -4.83
C LEU A 53 -32.16 -15.19 -4.67
N LEU A 54 -31.23 -15.75 -3.90
CA LEU A 54 -29.92 -15.16 -3.66
C LEU A 54 -29.08 -15.09 -4.94
N GLU A 55 -29.10 -16.14 -5.76
CA GLU A 55 -28.46 -16.14 -7.08
C GLU A 55 -28.96 -14.97 -7.94
N LYS A 56 -30.29 -14.78 -8.02
CA LYS A 56 -30.87 -13.65 -8.76
C LYS A 56 -30.49 -12.29 -8.20
N ILE A 57 -30.40 -12.17 -6.88
CA ILE A 57 -29.97 -10.94 -6.21
C ILE A 57 -28.52 -10.63 -6.58
N ILE A 58 -27.64 -11.62 -6.53
CA ILE A 58 -26.21 -11.48 -6.90
C ILE A 58 -26.07 -11.14 -8.38
N ALA A 59 -26.82 -11.81 -9.25
CA ALA A 59 -26.80 -11.58 -10.68
C ALA A 59 -27.45 -10.26 -11.13
N LYS A 60 -27.98 -9.45 -10.19
CA LYS A 60 -28.60 -8.14 -10.45
C LYS A 60 -27.99 -6.99 -9.64
N GLY A 61 -26.99 -7.22 -8.79
CA GLY A 61 -26.34 -6.15 -8.05
C GLY A 61 -27.28 -5.40 -7.08
N THR A 62 -27.49 -4.08 -7.31
CA THR A 62 -28.17 -3.21 -6.34
C THR A 62 -29.69 -3.30 -6.41
N ARG A 63 -30.39 -2.93 -5.32
CA ARG A 63 -31.86 -2.99 -5.26
C ARG A 63 -32.57 -2.17 -6.35
N GLU A 64 -31.91 -1.13 -6.86
CA GLU A 64 -32.42 -0.26 -7.92
C GLU A 64 -32.48 -1.01 -9.27
N ASP A 65 -31.59 -1.99 -9.46
CA ASP A 65 -31.43 -2.81 -10.67
C ASP A 65 -32.29 -4.08 -10.68
N TRP A 66 -32.99 -4.36 -9.57
CA TRP A 66 -33.81 -5.56 -9.44
C TRP A 66 -35.06 -5.50 -10.35
N GLU A 67 -35.42 -4.31 -10.87
CA GLU A 67 -36.71 -3.96 -11.47
C GLU A 67 -37.94 -4.39 -10.61
N PRO A 68 -39.10 -3.74 -10.71
CA PRO A 68 -40.21 -3.94 -9.76
C PRO A 68 -40.95 -5.31 -9.86
N LEU A 69 -40.40 -6.33 -10.54
CA LEU A 69 -41.10 -7.51 -11.04
C LEU A 69 -40.27 -8.80 -10.85
N ARG A 70 -40.88 -9.86 -10.28
CA ARG A 70 -40.52 -11.31 -10.44
C ARG A 70 -39.55 -12.00 -9.47
N LEU A 71 -39.09 -11.41 -8.37
CA LEU A 71 -38.51 -12.24 -7.29
C LEU A 71 -39.56 -13.25 -6.79
N GLY A 72 -40.83 -12.86 -6.73
CA GLY A 72 -41.96 -13.73 -6.39
C GLY A 72 -42.29 -14.84 -7.42
N ASP A 73 -41.76 -14.76 -8.64
CA ASP A 73 -41.89 -15.81 -9.66
C ASP A 73 -40.72 -16.80 -9.63
N THR A 74 -39.78 -16.60 -8.70
CA THR A 74 -38.65 -17.52 -8.51
C THR A 74 -39.18 -18.87 -8.09
N LYS A 75 -38.65 -19.91 -8.74
CA LYS A 75 -38.94 -21.30 -8.38
C LYS A 75 -37.75 -21.84 -7.59
N PRO A 76 -37.97 -22.78 -6.66
CA PRO A 76 -36.87 -23.45 -5.99
C PRO A 76 -35.98 -24.14 -7.03
N ASP A 77 -34.67 -24.00 -6.86
CA ASP A 77 -33.69 -24.81 -7.58
C ASP A 77 -33.31 -26.02 -6.72
N LEU A 78 -33.88 -27.18 -7.03
CA LEU A 78 -33.57 -28.41 -6.29
C LEU A 78 -32.12 -28.88 -6.50
N ASN A 79 -31.43 -28.36 -7.51
CA ASN A 79 -30.02 -28.60 -7.78
C ASN A 79 -29.15 -27.37 -7.47
N TRP A 80 -29.63 -26.48 -6.57
CA TRP A 80 -28.96 -25.22 -6.26
C TRP A 80 -27.47 -25.40 -5.95
N ARG A 81 -27.07 -26.51 -5.34
CA ARG A 81 -25.67 -26.80 -5.03
C ARG A 81 -24.81 -26.87 -6.29
N GLU A 82 -25.25 -27.61 -7.31
CA GLU A 82 -24.54 -27.70 -8.59
C GLU A 82 -24.54 -26.36 -9.34
N THR A 83 -25.63 -25.60 -9.23
CA THR A 83 -25.73 -24.25 -9.82
C THR A 83 -24.68 -23.34 -9.18
N TRP A 84 -24.60 -23.31 -7.85
CA TRP A 84 -23.66 -22.48 -7.10
C TRP A 84 -22.20 -22.93 -7.23
N ASP A 85 -21.92 -24.22 -7.38
CA ASP A 85 -20.57 -24.71 -7.67
C ASP A 85 -20.09 -24.33 -9.09
N ARG A 86 -21.01 -23.92 -9.99
CA ARG A 86 -20.69 -23.41 -11.34
C ARG A 86 -20.62 -21.88 -11.42
N ILE A 87 -21.08 -21.17 -10.39
CA ILE A 87 -20.94 -19.72 -10.32
C ILE A 87 -19.47 -19.44 -10.03
N ASP A 88 -18.77 -18.91 -11.04
CA ASP A 88 -17.48 -18.25 -10.84
C ASP A 88 -17.68 -16.73 -10.78
N GLY A 89 -16.68 -16.02 -10.26
CA GLY A 89 -16.72 -14.55 -10.19
C GLY A 89 -16.73 -13.82 -11.54
N TRP A 90 -16.56 -14.52 -12.67
CA TRP A 90 -16.41 -13.91 -14.00
C TRP A 90 -17.71 -13.92 -14.81
N ASP A 91 -18.35 -15.08 -14.98
CA ASP A 91 -19.46 -15.27 -15.93
C ASP A 91 -20.84 -14.97 -15.33
N ALA A 92 -20.95 -14.87 -14.00
CA ALA A 92 -22.25 -14.86 -13.30
C ALA A 92 -22.68 -13.53 -12.69
N SER A 93 -21.86 -12.47 -12.75
CA SER A 93 -22.05 -11.32 -11.88
C SER A 93 -22.18 -9.98 -12.62
N SER A 94 -23.36 -9.36 -12.51
CA SER A 94 -23.36 -7.94 -12.18
C SER A 94 -22.99 -7.85 -10.70
N THR A 95 -21.68 -7.80 -10.48
CA THR A 95 -20.99 -7.98 -9.21
C THR A 95 -21.65 -7.21 -8.07
N PRO A 96 -22.03 -7.89 -6.97
CA PRO A 96 -22.29 -7.20 -5.72
C PRO A 96 -21.11 -6.27 -5.39
N PRO A 97 -21.35 -5.08 -4.82
CA PRO A 97 -20.27 -4.11 -4.59
C PRO A 97 -19.06 -4.65 -3.81
N PHE A 98 -19.25 -5.69 -2.99
CA PHE A 98 -18.12 -6.33 -2.30
C PHE A 98 -17.23 -7.16 -3.23
N LEU A 99 -17.77 -7.86 -4.23
CA LEU A 99 -16.94 -8.62 -5.17
C LEU A 99 -16.11 -7.68 -6.05
N ASP A 100 -16.70 -6.54 -6.43
CA ASP A 100 -15.98 -5.43 -7.06
C ASP A 100 -14.84 -4.91 -6.17
N ASP A 101 -15.13 -4.65 -4.88
CA ASP A 101 -14.11 -4.20 -3.92
C ASP A 101 -12.94 -5.20 -3.86
N LEU A 102 -13.22 -6.50 -3.93
CA LEU A 102 -12.21 -7.55 -3.87
C LEU A 102 -11.35 -7.61 -5.13
N HIS A 103 -11.96 -7.49 -6.31
CA HIS A 103 -11.23 -7.45 -7.58
C HIS A 103 -10.32 -6.22 -7.66
N GLU A 104 -10.86 -5.08 -7.26
CA GLU A 104 -10.12 -3.82 -7.12
C GLU A 104 -8.95 -3.96 -6.13
N LEU A 105 -9.17 -4.67 -5.01
CA LEU A 105 -8.16 -4.85 -3.97
C LEU A 105 -7.04 -5.76 -4.46
N ASN A 106 -7.39 -6.75 -5.28
CA ASN A 106 -6.45 -7.67 -5.93
C ASN A 106 -5.52 -6.93 -6.90
N ALA A 107 -6.11 -6.09 -7.78
CA ALA A 107 -5.34 -5.21 -8.65
C ALA A 107 -4.42 -4.28 -7.85
N PHE A 108 -4.92 -3.72 -6.75
CA PHE A 108 -4.12 -2.87 -5.88
C PHE A 108 -2.98 -3.64 -5.22
N ALA A 109 -3.25 -4.81 -4.62
CA ALA A 109 -2.26 -5.59 -3.88
C ALA A 109 -1.08 -6.04 -4.76
N ASN A 110 -1.36 -6.42 -6.01
CA ASN A 110 -0.35 -6.98 -6.91
C ASN A 110 0.30 -5.92 -7.81
N PHE A 111 -0.47 -4.94 -8.29
CA PHE A 111 -0.01 -3.97 -9.28
C PHE A 111 0.00 -2.52 -8.79
N GLY A 112 -0.52 -2.26 -7.59
CA GLY A 112 -0.59 -0.90 -7.05
C GLY A 112 -1.41 0.06 -7.91
N ILE A 113 -2.45 -0.47 -8.57
CA ILE A 113 -3.41 0.26 -9.38
C ILE A 113 -4.84 0.04 -8.90
N MET A 114 -5.76 0.89 -9.34
CA MET A 114 -7.19 0.63 -9.27
C MET A 114 -7.75 0.56 -10.70
N THR A 115 -8.35 -0.58 -11.05
CA THR A 115 -9.09 -0.85 -12.29
C THR A 115 -10.15 0.20 -12.61
N ILE A 116 -10.79 0.80 -11.60
CA ILE A 116 -11.80 1.86 -11.83
C ILE A 116 -11.23 3.11 -12.53
N TRP A 117 -9.91 3.32 -12.52
CA TRP A 117 -9.29 4.43 -13.26
C TRP A 117 -9.32 4.24 -14.79
N ASP A 118 -9.60 3.03 -15.27
CA ASP A 118 -9.82 2.75 -16.69
C ASP A 118 -11.14 3.36 -17.19
N ILE A 119 -12.10 3.59 -16.28
CA ILE A 119 -13.41 4.11 -16.63
C ILE A 119 -13.31 5.63 -16.82
N HIS A 120 -13.67 6.09 -18.02
CA HIS A 120 -13.63 7.51 -18.36
C HIS A 120 -14.67 8.30 -17.57
N ALA A 121 -14.24 9.26 -16.74
CA ALA A 121 -15.13 10.10 -15.94
C ALA A 121 -16.15 10.92 -16.78
N ASP A 122 -15.88 11.15 -18.06
CA ASP A 122 -16.76 11.88 -18.99
C ASP A 122 -17.74 10.95 -19.76
N SER A 123 -17.69 9.64 -19.53
CA SER A 123 -18.73 8.74 -20.03
C SER A 123 -20.02 9.01 -19.25
N GLN A 124 -20.92 9.81 -19.85
CA GLN A 124 -22.18 10.23 -19.21
C GLN A 124 -22.98 9.06 -18.64
N ASP A 125 -22.85 7.86 -19.22
CA ASP A 125 -23.57 6.66 -18.82
C ASP A 125 -23.21 6.13 -17.41
N TYR A 126 -21.99 6.39 -16.90
CA TYR A 126 -21.53 5.83 -15.61
C TYR A 126 -21.75 6.76 -14.41
N LEU A 127 -21.85 8.08 -14.62
CA LEU A 127 -22.08 9.04 -13.55
C LEU A 127 -23.52 9.05 -13.04
N GLU A 128 -24.46 8.47 -13.79
CA GLU A 128 -25.87 8.34 -13.37
C GLU A 128 -26.09 7.17 -12.39
N VAL A 129 -25.13 6.26 -12.28
CA VAL A 129 -25.20 5.10 -11.40
C VAL A 129 -24.56 5.43 -10.05
N ARG A 130 -25.40 5.54 -9.00
CA ARG A 130 -24.97 6.01 -7.67
C ARG A 130 -23.77 5.24 -7.10
N HIS A 131 -23.75 3.92 -7.21
CA HIS A 131 -22.67 3.09 -6.67
C HIS A 131 -21.33 3.36 -7.37
N MET A 132 -21.34 3.64 -8.68
CA MET A 132 -20.13 3.99 -9.43
C MET A 132 -19.55 5.32 -8.96
N LYS A 133 -20.40 6.32 -8.72
CA LYS A 133 -19.96 7.61 -8.18
C LYS A 133 -19.28 7.47 -6.82
N GLU A 134 -19.85 6.67 -5.92
CA GLU A 134 -19.26 6.40 -4.60
C GLU A 134 -17.89 5.72 -4.75
N ARG A 135 -17.76 4.73 -5.66
CA ARG A 135 -16.46 4.08 -5.94
C ARG A 135 -15.42 5.04 -6.50
N PHE A 136 -15.78 5.91 -7.45
CA PHE A 136 -14.87 6.93 -7.99
C PHE A 136 -14.38 7.91 -6.94
N ASP A 137 -15.26 8.32 -6.02
CA ASP A 137 -14.90 9.19 -4.91
C ASP A 137 -13.95 8.50 -3.92
N GLU A 138 -14.14 7.21 -3.68
CA GLU A 138 -13.25 6.42 -2.82
C GLU A 138 -11.88 6.16 -3.45
N ALA A 139 -11.83 5.96 -4.77
CA ALA A 139 -10.61 5.75 -5.54
C ALA A 139 -9.65 6.96 -5.55
N LYS A 140 -10.12 8.14 -5.10
CA LYS A 140 -9.26 9.32 -4.86
C LYS A 140 -8.30 9.15 -3.69
N ASN A 141 -8.61 8.25 -2.76
CA ASN A 141 -7.77 7.96 -1.61
C ASN A 141 -7.63 6.44 -1.42
N PRO A 142 -6.77 5.80 -2.23
CA PRO A 142 -6.58 4.36 -2.18
C PRO A 142 -6.17 3.85 -0.80
N PRO A 143 -5.28 4.49 -0.01
CA PRO A 143 -4.98 4.05 1.36
C PRO A 143 -6.20 4.01 2.28
N LYS A 144 -7.12 4.98 2.16
CA LYS A 144 -8.35 4.97 2.96
C LYS A 144 -9.31 3.87 2.48
N TRP A 145 -9.46 3.74 1.17
CA TRP A 145 -10.33 2.73 0.58
C TRP A 145 -9.85 1.29 0.87
N VAL A 146 -8.56 1.01 0.71
CA VAL A 146 -7.94 -0.29 1.05
C VAL A 146 -8.23 -0.67 2.51
N ARG A 147 -7.99 0.24 3.47
CA ARG A 147 -8.28 -0.02 4.89
C ARG A 147 -9.75 -0.35 5.12
N LYS A 148 -10.68 0.40 4.48
CA LYS A 148 -12.12 0.14 4.56
C LYS A 148 -12.50 -1.24 4.02
N VAL A 149 -11.96 -1.65 2.88
CA VAL A 149 -12.23 -2.98 2.30
C VAL A 149 -11.64 -4.08 3.18
N CYS A 150 -10.41 -3.90 3.68
CA CYS A 150 -9.78 -4.83 4.61
C CYS A 150 -10.60 -5.02 5.90
N GLU A 151 -11.17 -3.95 6.48
CA GLU A 151 -12.10 -4.05 7.62
C GLU A 151 -13.37 -4.85 7.27
N LYS A 152 -13.86 -4.73 6.03
CA LYS A 152 -15.03 -5.49 5.55
C LYS A 152 -14.69 -6.97 5.39
N ILE A 153 -13.49 -7.30 4.90
CA ILE A 153 -12.95 -8.67 4.86
C ILE A 153 -12.87 -9.25 6.27
N GLU A 154 -12.30 -8.53 7.25
CA GLU A 154 -12.21 -9.01 8.64
C GLU A 154 -13.58 -9.32 9.26
N ARG A 155 -14.59 -8.48 8.98
CA ARG A 155 -15.96 -8.73 9.41
C ARG A 155 -16.55 -9.98 8.74
N PHE A 156 -16.27 -10.17 7.45
CA PHE A 156 -16.70 -11.36 6.72
C PHE A 156 -16.04 -12.63 7.29
N GLU A 157 -14.72 -12.61 7.48
CA GLU A 157 -13.96 -13.70 8.12
C GLU A 157 -14.52 -14.08 9.49
N ALA A 158 -14.87 -13.08 10.31
CA ALA A 158 -15.45 -13.29 11.63
C ALA A 158 -16.83 -13.98 11.58
N LEU A 159 -17.62 -13.75 10.53
CA LEU A 159 -18.96 -14.31 10.35
C LEU A 159 -18.94 -15.74 9.80
N VAL A 160 -18.04 -16.03 8.86
CA VAL A 160 -17.93 -17.37 8.25
C VAL A 160 -17.39 -18.40 9.26
N GLY A 161 -16.74 -17.93 10.32
CA GLY A 161 -16.28 -18.75 11.43
C GLY A 161 -14.99 -19.51 11.09
N ARG A 162 -14.03 -19.52 12.03
CA ARG A 162 -12.82 -20.36 11.91
C ARG A 162 -13.22 -21.81 12.12
N GLY A 163 -13.63 -22.48 11.05
CA GLY A 163 -14.00 -23.89 11.07
C GLY A 163 -12.85 -24.72 11.62
N GLY A 164 -12.98 -25.21 12.86
CA GLY A 164 -11.92 -25.90 13.59
C GLY A 164 -11.44 -27.24 13.02
N ASN A 165 -11.76 -27.58 11.77
CA ASN A 165 -11.38 -28.83 11.10
C ASN A 165 -11.15 -28.69 9.56
N GLY A 166 -10.55 -27.59 9.11
CA GLY A 166 -9.66 -27.61 7.93
C GLY A 166 -10.24 -27.85 6.52
N LYS A 167 -11.54 -27.61 6.27
CA LYS A 167 -12.10 -27.67 4.89
C LYS A 167 -12.67 -26.36 4.33
N TYR A 168 -12.91 -25.37 5.17
CA TYR A 168 -13.53 -24.09 4.79
C TYR A 168 -12.75 -22.90 5.35
N GLU A 169 -11.44 -23.06 5.51
CA GLU A 169 -10.57 -21.98 5.95
C GLU A 169 -10.37 -21.01 4.79
N LEU A 170 -10.80 -19.76 4.97
CA LEU A 170 -10.53 -18.68 4.03
C LEU A 170 -9.01 -18.55 3.91
N THR A 171 -8.47 -18.70 2.72
CA THR A 171 -7.05 -18.69 2.42
C THR A 171 -6.68 -17.48 1.58
N TYR A 172 -7.48 -17.18 0.55
CA TYR A 172 -7.21 -16.08 -0.38
C TYR A 172 -7.56 -14.72 0.23
N LEU A 173 -8.70 -14.60 0.90
CA LEU A 173 -9.11 -13.33 1.50
C LEU A 173 -8.13 -12.79 2.56
N PRO A 174 -7.66 -13.59 3.55
CA PRO A 174 -6.67 -13.10 4.51
C PRO A 174 -5.34 -12.74 3.84
N ALA A 175 -4.87 -13.56 2.88
CA ALA A 175 -3.63 -13.30 2.16
C ALA A 175 -3.69 -12.00 1.35
N LEU A 176 -4.79 -11.78 0.62
CA LEU A 176 -5.04 -10.56 -0.15
C LEU A 176 -5.08 -9.33 0.77
N ARG A 177 -5.80 -9.42 1.90
CA ARG A 177 -5.86 -8.36 2.92
C ARG A 177 -4.47 -8.01 3.45
N GLU A 178 -3.69 -9.03 3.83
CA GLU A 178 -2.33 -8.86 4.35
C GLU A 178 -1.40 -8.21 3.32
N GLN A 179 -1.46 -8.65 2.06
CA GLN A 179 -0.65 -8.10 0.98
C GLN A 179 -1.02 -6.64 0.66
N ALA A 180 -2.31 -6.31 0.58
CA ALA A 180 -2.77 -4.95 0.32
C ALA A 180 -2.36 -3.98 1.43
N LEU A 181 -2.48 -4.39 2.70
CA LEU A 181 -2.03 -3.58 3.85
C LEU A 181 -0.50 -3.44 3.89
N ALA A 182 0.25 -4.50 3.56
CA ALA A 182 1.70 -4.43 3.45
C ALA A 182 2.15 -3.43 2.38
N ARG A 183 1.44 -3.38 1.25
CA ARG A 183 1.71 -2.40 0.19
C ARG A 183 1.48 -0.97 0.67
N ILE A 184 0.38 -0.69 1.37
CA ILE A 184 0.14 0.65 1.95
C ILE A 184 1.27 1.05 2.90
N LYS A 185 1.70 0.14 3.78
CA LYS A 185 2.84 0.39 4.67
C LYS A 185 4.10 0.74 3.88
N LEU A 186 4.42 -0.05 2.86
CA LEU A 186 5.58 0.19 2.01
C LEU A 186 5.48 1.57 1.33
N ASP A 187 4.34 1.87 0.72
CA ASP A 187 4.10 3.14 0.02
C ASP A 187 4.16 4.33 0.99
N GLU A 188 3.78 4.17 2.26
CA GLU A 188 3.85 5.19 3.30
C GLU A 188 5.25 5.30 3.97
N GLY A 189 6.21 4.47 3.56
CA GLY A 189 7.56 4.45 4.13
C GLY A 189 7.63 3.81 5.52
N GLU A 190 6.68 2.94 5.86
CA GLU A 190 6.65 2.20 7.10
C GLU A 190 7.49 0.91 7.01
N PRO A 191 8.14 0.49 8.11
CA PRO A 191 8.88 -0.77 8.12
C PRO A 191 7.93 -1.98 8.05
N LEU A 192 8.39 -3.03 7.36
CA LEU A 192 7.62 -4.26 7.16
C LEU A 192 8.13 -5.40 8.04
N THR A 193 7.26 -6.33 8.39
CA THR A 193 7.64 -7.65 8.91
C THR A 193 8.18 -8.55 7.80
N VAL A 194 8.82 -9.65 8.18
CA VAL A 194 9.28 -10.67 7.24
C VAL A 194 8.09 -11.27 6.46
N GLY A 195 6.93 -11.45 7.09
CA GLY A 195 5.73 -11.97 6.44
C GLY A 195 5.21 -11.03 5.35
N GLU A 196 5.11 -9.74 5.69
CA GLU A 196 4.64 -8.70 4.77
C GLU A 196 5.59 -8.50 3.57
N LEU A 197 6.91 -8.54 3.79
CA LEU A 197 7.85 -8.47 2.66
C LEU A 197 7.79 -9.74 1.79
N ALA A 198 7.59 -10.92 2.41
CA ALA A 198 7.46 -12.17 1.68
C ALA A 198 6.22 -12.16 0.76
N SER A 199 5.08 -11.69 1.26
CA SER A 199 3.84 -11.59 0.46
C SER A 199 4.01 -10.62 -0.70
N LEU A 200 4.58 -9.43 -0.48
CA LEU A 200 4.83 -8.46 -1.56
C LEU A 200 5.85 -8.95 -2.60
N SER A 201 6.82 -9.76 -2.20
CA SER A 201 7.87 -10.25 -3.11
C SER A 201 7.53 -11.56 -3.83
N GLY A 202 6.33 -12.12 -3.60
CA GLY A 202 5.92 -13.40 -4.20
C GLY A 202 6.78 -14.59 -3.76
N VAL A 203 7.48 -14.49 -2.63
CA VAL A 203 8.31 -15.58 -2.09
C VAL A 203 7.70 -16.12 -0.81
N SER A 204 7.91 -17.41 -0.52
CA SER A 204 7.47 -17.96 0.77
C SER A 204 8.25 -17.32 1.93
N ILE A 205 7.58 -17.16 3.08
CA ILE A 205 8.19 -16.66 4.32
C ILE A 205 9.47 -17.45 4.65
N LYS A 206 9.41 -18.78 4.51
CA LYS A 206 10.55 -19.67 4.74
C LYS A 206 11.72 -19.37 3.80
N ARG A 207 11.47 -19.08 2.52
CA ARG A 207 12.52 -18.73 1.55
C ARG A 207 13.19 -17.41 1.93
N LEU A 208 12.41 -16.39 2.28
CA LEU A 208 12.94 -15.10 2.73
C LEU A 208 13.73 -15.24 4.03
N GLN A 209 13.22 -15.97 5.02
CA GLN A 209 13.94 -16.27 6.26
C GLN A 209 15.27 -16.95 5.99
N ASN A 210 15.30 -17.98 5.13
CA ASN A 210 16.54 -18.66 4.78
C ASN A 210 17.58 -17.71 4.16
N ALA A 211 17.15 -16.80 3.27
CA ALA A 211 18.04 -15.81 2.68
C ALA A 211 18.61 -14.84 3.73
N ILE A 212 17.77 -14.39 4.67
CA ILE A 212 18.16 -13.52 5.78
C ILE A 212 19.17 -14.23 6.70
N TYR A 213 18.88 -15.46 7.11
CA TYR A 213 19.76 -16.24 8.00
C TYR A 213 21.09 -16.60 7.35
N ALA A 214 21.07 -16.94 6.07
CA ALA A 214 22.28 -17.24 5.31
C ALA A 214 23.08 -16.00 4.92
N GLN A 215 22.59 -14.79 5.23
CA GLN A 215 23.18 -13.51 4.81
C GLN A 215 23.48 -13.51 3.31
N SER A 216 22.56 -14.05 2.52
CA SER A 216 22.70 -14.08 1.07
C SER A 216 22.82 -12.66 0.51
N GLU A 217 23.52 -12.51 -0.61
CA GLU A 217 23.61 -11.24 -1.32
C GLU A 217 22.20 -10.70 -1.62
N GLY A 218 21.99 -9.40 -1.38
CA GLY A 218 20.68 -8.73 -1.53
C GLY A 218 19.69 -8.97 -0.38
N ALA A 219 19.95 -9.89 0.57
CA ALA A 219 19.01 -10.18 1.64
C ALA A 219 18.83 -8.99 2.61
N PRO A 220 17.58 -8.67 3.01
CA PRO A 220 17.31 -7.54 3.89
C PRO A 220 17.77 -7.82 5.32
N SER A 221 18.29 -6.78 5.99
CA SER A 221 18.60 -6.85 7.42
C SER A 221 17.33 -6.71 8.27
N VAL A 222 17.16 -7.58 9.26
CA VAL A 222 16.02 -7.55 10.20
C VAL A 222 16.45 -6.95 11.53
N SER A 223 15.68 -5.99 12.04
CA SER A 223 15.89 -5.41 13.36
C SER A 223 15.56 -6.39 14.49
N LYS A 224 15.97 -6.08 15.73
CA LYS A 224 15.64 -6.88 16.93
C LYS A 224 14.13 -7.04 17.16
N LYS A 225 13.30 -6.17 16.57
CA LYS A 225 11.84 -6.21 16.66
C LYS A 225 11.19 -7.05 15.55
N GLY A 226 11.98 -7.71 14.70
CA GLY A 226 11.45 -8.49 13.56
C GLY A 226 11.01 -7.63 12.37
N LEU A 227 11.39 -6.35 12.35
CA LEU A 227 11.04 -5.39 11.30
C LEU A 227 12.20 -5.12 10.35
N ILE A 228 11.89 -4.91 9.08
CA ILE A 228 12.78 -4.58 7.97
C ILE A 228 12.54 -3.12 7.59
N ALA A 229 13.64 -2.36 7.49
CA ALA A 229 13.57 -0.94 7.14
C ALA A 229 13.08 -0.74 5.68
N PRO A 230 12.34 0.34 5.38
CA PRO A 230 11.80 0.60 4.04
C PRO A 230 12.84 0.52 2.92
N GLU A 231 14.05 1.02 3.16
CA GLU A 231 15.13 1.03 2.17
C GLU A 231 15.64 -0.39 1.88
N ALA A 232 15.63 -1.27 2.89
CA ALA A 232 15.99 -2.68 2.72
C ALA A 232 14.87 -3.45 2.01
N CYS A 233 13.60 -3.12 2.27
CA CYS A 233 12.47 -3.65 1.50
C CYS A 233 12.57 -3.24 0.03
N ALA A 234 12.82 -1.96 -0.25
CA ALA A 234 12.93 -1.43 -1.60
C ALA A 234 14.05 -2.12 -2.40
N ARG A 235 15.25 -2.26 -1.80
CA ARG A 235 16.35 -3.00 -2.45
C ARG A 235 15.95 -4.44 -2.79
N TRP A 236 15.34 -5.15 -1.84
CA TRP A 236 14.89 -6.53 -2.07
C TRP A 236 13.85 -6.65 -3.17
N LEU A 237 12.90 -5.71 -3.24
CA LEU A 237 11.81 -5.71 -4.22
C LEU A 237 12.29 -5.29 -5.62
N ASN A 238 13.25 -4.38 -5.72
CA ASN A 238 13.80 -3.92 -7.01
C ASN A 238 14.60 -4.99 -7.77
N GLU A 239 15.16 -5.96 -7.06
CA GLU A 239 15.80 -7.14 -7.67
C GLU A 239 14.77 -8.17 -8.18
N ARG A 240 13.48 -7.87 -8.03
CA ARG A 240 12.36 -8.77 -8.34
C ARG A 240 11.35 -8.05 -9.21
N ASP A 241 10.40 -8.81 -9.73
CA ASP A 241 9.35 -8.30 -10.61
C ASP A 241 8.24 -7.55 -9.84
N TYR A 242 8.62 -6.76 -8.83
CA TYR A 242 7.66 -6.01 -8.01
C TYR A 242 7.20 -4.75 -8.74
N ARG A 243 5.88 -4.57 -8.83
CA ARG A 243 5.24 -3.39 -9.41
C ARG A 243 5.02 -2.34 -8.32
N TRP A 244 5.81 -1.26 -8.32
CA TRP A 244 5.64 -0.14 -7.39
C TRP A 244 4.35 0.61 -7.64
N SER A 245 3.61 0.94 -6.59
CA SER A 245 2.34 1.65 -6.72
C SER A 245 2.47 2.96 -7.49
N ILE A 246 1.50 3.24 -8.37
CA ILE A 246 1.41 4.52 -9.14
C ILE A 246 0.25 5.38 -8.65
N TRP A 247 -0.37 5.01 -7.53
CA TRP A 247 -1.61 5.62 -7.10
C TRP A 247 -1.45 7.08 -6.66
N ARG A 248 -0.23 7.50 -6.28
CA ARG A 248 0.05 8.88 -5.88
C ARG A 248 0.04 9.81 -7.08
N GLU A 249 0.64 9.36 -8.17
CA GLU A 249 0.69 10.03 -9.45
C GLU A 249 -0.71 10.13 -10.03
N VAL A 250 -1.50 9.05 -9.99
CA VAL A 250 -2.92 9.09 -10.41
C VAL A 250 -3.74 10.01 -9.49
N ALA A 251 -3.54 9.95 -8.17
CA ALA A 251 -4.24 10.81 -7.20
C ALA A 251 -4.00 12.31 -7.48
N ALA A 252 -2.81 12.68 -7.95
CA ALA A 252 -2.44 14.06 -8.30
C ALA A 252 -3.17 14.58 -9.55
N GLU A 253 -3.66 13.69 -10.42
CA GLU A 253 -4.37 14.02 -11.66
C GLU A 253 -5.89 14.17 -11.46
N TYR A 254 -6.41 13.97 -10.23
CA TYR A 254 -7.85 14.06 -10.00
C TYR A 254 -8.40 15.49 -10.10
N PRO A 255 -9.60 15.67 -10.70
CA PRO A 255 -10.42 14.66 -11.35
C PRO A 255 -9.83 14.17 -12.68
N LEU A 256 -9.81 12.86 -12.88
CA LEU A 256 -9.24 12.23 -14.08
C LEU A 256 -10.03 12.65 -15.33
N LYS A 257 -9.35 13.32 -16.27
CA LYS A 257 -9.89 13.68 -17.58
C LYS A 257 -9.70 12.52 -18.56
N VAL A 258 -10.36 12.55 -19.72
CA VAL A 258 -10.17 11.53 -20.78
C VAL A 258 -8.71 11.29 -21.14
N SER A 259 -7.86 12.32 -21.08
CA SER A 259 -6.43 12.27 -21.40
C SER A 259 -5.51 12.21 -20.16
N TRP A 260 -6.01 11.74 -19.01
CA TRP A 260 -5.21 11.68 -17.78
C TRP A 260 -3.95 10.82 -17.99
N GLY A 261 -2.83 11.23 -17.39
CA GLY A 261 -1.58 10.47 -17.42
C GLY A 261 -0.84 10.42 -18.77
N GLU A 262 -1.42 10.89 -19.88
CA GLU A 262 -0.76 10.87 -21.21
C GLU A 262 0.43 11.83 -21.33
N GLN A 263 0.45 12.88 -20.52
CA GLN A 263 1.52 13.89 -20.48
C GLN A 263 2.40 13.75 -19.25
N THR A 264 2.08 12.80 -18.36
CA THR A 264 2.73 12.60 -17.08
C THR A 264 3.80 11.54 -17.28
N GLU A 265 5.04 11.97 -17.46
CA GLU A 265 6.16 11.05 -17.61
C GLU A 265 6.43 10.36 -16.27
N LEU A 266 6.39 9.03 -16.27
CA LEU A 266 6.87 8.27 -15.12
C LEU A 266 8.39 8.27 -15.15
N ALA A 267 9.00 8.94 -14.18
CA ALA A 267 10.40 8.71 -13.92
C ALA A 267 10.58 7.23 -13.57
N PRO A 268 11.62 6.54 -14.08
CA PRO A 268 11.95 5.20 -13.60
C PRO A 268 12.08 5.28 -12.08
N PRO A 269 11.58 4.27 -11.33
CA PRO A 269 11.65 4.27 -9.89
C PRO A 269 13.11 4.47 -9.49
N ASP A 270 13.43 5.65 -8.95
CA ASP A 270 14.74 5.91 -8.39
C ASP A 270 14.73 5.27 -7.00
N PRO A 271 15.40 4.12 -6.79
CA PRO A 271 15.37 3.40 -5.52
C PRO A 271 15.85 4.23 -4.32
N LEU A 272 16.42 5.41 -4.60
CA LEU A 272 17.08 6.30 -3.65
C LEU A 272 16.51 7.73 -3.65
N LYS A 273 15.54 8.06 -4.52
CA LYS A 273 14.81 9.34 -4.46
C LYS A 273 13.33 9.12 -4.24
N GLU A 274 12.98 8.77 -3.01
CA GLU A 274 11.89 9.43 -2.30
C GLU A 274 11.87 9.06 -0.80
N HIS A 275 13.02 9.20 -0.12
CA HIS A 275 12.98 9.43 1.32
C HIS A 275 13.90 10.59 1.63
N ASP A 276 13.27 11.73 1.93
CA ASP A 276 13.94 12.89 2.49
C ASP A 276 14.44 12.51 3.90
N ASP A 277 15.63 11.93 3.96
CA ASP A 277 16.29 11.48 5.19
C ASP A 277 16.21 12.61 6.23
N TYR A 278 15.56 12.37 7.36
CA TYR A 278 15.52 13.36 8.43
C TYR A 278 16.80 13.25 9.26
N VAL A 279 17.49 14.38 9.45
CA VAL A 279 18.67 14.48 10.30
C VAL A 279 18.33 15.34 11.53
N PHE A 280 18.76 14.89 12.70
CA PHE A 280 18.70 15.71 13.91
C PHE A 280 19.95 16.58 13.98
N VAL A 281 19.77 17.90 13.91
CA VAL A 281 20.86 18.86 14.02
C VAL A 281 20.76 19.65 15.33
N PRO A 282 21.88 19.96 16.00
CA PRO A 282 21.85 20.76 17.21
C PRO A 282 21.54 22.23 16.87
N VAL A 283 20.80 22.87 17.78
CA VAL A 283 20.39 24.28 17.72
C VAL A 283 20.99 25.02 18.91
N ALA A 284 21.67 26.12 18.64
CA ALA A 284 22.24 26.98 19.68
C ALA A 284 21.17 27.88 20.30
N MET A 285 21.50 28.55 21.41
CA MET A 285 20.59 29.43 22.13
C MET A 285 20.01 30.57 21.28
N ASP A 286 20.77 31.08 20.30
CA ASP A 286 20.32 32.14 19.38
C ASP A 286 19.56 31.61 18.16
N GLY A 287 19.14 30.34 18.17
CA GLY A 287 18.30 29.71 17.15
C GLY A 287 19.05 29.21 15.92
N SER A 288 20.36 29.44 15.83
CA SER A 288 21.16 28.96 14.71
C SER A 288 21.47 27.47 14.82
N ILE A 289 21.54 26.82 13.66
CA ILE A 289 21.64 25.36 13.54
C ILE A 289 23.00 24.95 12.99
N PHE A 290 23.47 23.76 13.35
CA PHE A 290 24.59 23.15 12.64
C PHE A 290 24.10 22.67 11.27
N SER A 291 24.76 23.13 10.20
CA SER A 291 24.33 22.90 8.81
C SER A 291 25.52 22.91 7.84
N PRO A 292 25.36 22.39 6.62
CA PRO A 292 26.48 22.18 5.70
C PRO A 292 27.28 23.44 5.33
N HIS A 293 26.66 24.62 5.30
CA HIS A 293 27.38 25.88 5.00
C HIS A 293 28.47 26.28 6.01
N LEU A 294 28.49 25.64 7.18
CA LEU A 294 29.54 25.86 8.18
C LEU A 294 30.85 25.15 7.82
N GLY A 295 30.87 24.35 6.75
CA GLY A 295 32.05 23.66 6.27
C GLY A 295 33.11 24.62 5.73
N ARG A 296 34.38 24.29 5.99
CA ARG A 296 35.56 25.08 5.64
C ARG A 296 36.44 24.34 4.65
N GLY A 297 37.18 25.08 3.83
CA GLY A 297 38.03 24.54 2.77
C GLY A 297 37.44 24.83 1.39
N SER A 298 38.17 24.50 0.32
CA SER A 298 37.72 24.72 -1.07
C SER A 298 36.45 23.94 -1.41
N ALA A 299 36.21 22.82 -0.73
CA ALA A 299 35.04 21.96 -0.91
C ALA A 299 33.94 22.16 0.15
N ARG A 300 34.10 23.08 1.12
CA ARG A 300 33.17 23.30 2.25
C ARG A 300 32.76 22.01 2.98
N ASP A 301 33.70 21.11 3.19
CA ASP A 301 33.47 19.78 3.74
C ASP A 301 34.12 19.55 5.09
N ARG A 302 34.90 20.50 5.62
CA ARG A 302 35.56 20.35 6.93
C ARG A 302 34.89 21.16 8.03
N PHE A 303 34.46 20.48 9.07
CA PHE A 303 33.76 21.06 10.21
C PHE A 303 34.64 21.03 11.45
N THR A 304 34.58 22.07 12.28
CA THR A 304 35.29 22.11 13.57
C THR A 304 34.29 21.95 14.69
N ILE A 305 34.38 20.82 15.40
CA ILE A 305 33.47 20.43 16.48
C ILE A 305 34.24 20.13 17.77
N GLY A 306 33.55 20.14 18.91
CA GLY A 306 34.14 19.86 20.22
C GLY A 306 34.30 21.10 21.12
N PRO A 307 34.64 20.88 22.41
CA PRO A 307 34.81 21.96 23.37
C PRO A 307 36.08 22.76 23.10
N LYS A 308 36.12 24.00 23.60
CA LYS A 308 37.27 24.90 23.46
C LYS A 308 38.53 24.24 24.04
N GLY A 309 39.58 24.11 23.23
CA GLY A 309 40.86 23.48 23.62
C GLY A 309 40.98 22.01 23.22
N GLU A 310 39.88 21.37 22.84
CA GLU A 310 39.84 19.97 22.37
C GLU A 310 39.06 19.86 21.05
N GLU A 311 39.08 20.93 20.24
CA GLU A 311 38.39 20.93 18.96
C GLU A 311 39.01 19.93 17.98
N VAL A 312 38.17 19.17 17.30
CA VAL A 312 38.56 18.26 16.22
C VAL A 312 38.01 18.77 14.89
N GLN A 313 38.79 18.60 13.83
CA GLN A 313 38.32 18.79 12.46
C GLN A 313 37.80 17.47 11.92
N VAL A 314 36.61 17.50 11.34
CA VAL A 314 35.92 16.34 10.79
C VAL A 314 35.57 16.64 9.34
N GLU A 315 35.90 15.71 8.46
CA GLU A 315 35.54 15.76 7.05
C GLU A 315 34.15 15.16 6.86
N GLY A 316 33.32 15.83 6.07
CA GLY A 316 31.95 15.42 5.83
C GLY A 316 30.95 15.89 6.90
N PHE A 317 29.81 16.39 6.42
CA PHE A 317 28.74 16.87 7.28
C PHE A 317 28.09 15.74 8.11
N GLY A 318 27.84 14.59 7.48
CA GLY A 318 27.21 13.44 8.13
C GLY A 318 28.03 12.93 9.32
N GLU A 319 29.34 12.75 9.14
CA GLU A 319 30.24 12.32 10.21
C GLU A 319 30.30 13.36 11.36
N ALA A 320 30.31 14.65 11.02
CA ALA A 320 30.29 15.71 12.02
C ALA A 320 29.00 15.68 12.87
N VAL A 321 27.83 15.45 12.25
CA VAL A 321 26.55 15.30 12.97
C VAL A 321 26.57 14.08 13.88
N GLU A 322 27.04 12.93 13.41
CA GLU A 322 27.13 11.71 14.23
C GLU A 322 28.03 11.90 15.45
N ARG A 323 29.16 12.60 15.29
CA ARG A 323 30.05 12.90 16.40
C ARG A 323 29.44 13.89 17.38
N LEU A 324 28.73 14.91 16.90
CA LEU A 324 28.00 15.86 17.75
C LEU A 324 26.89 15.17 18.56
N LEU A 325 26.19 14.19 17.99
CA LEU A 325 25.16 13.40 18.68
C LEU A 325 25.72 12.57 19.85
N ARG A 326 27.00 12.21 19.79
CA ARG A 326 27.69 11.45 20.85
C ARG A 326 28.31 12.33 21.94
N MET A 327 28.32 13.65 21.76
CA MET A 327 28.84 14.57 22.77
C MET A 327 27.79 14.81 23.86
N GLU A 328 28.21 14.86 25.12
CA GLU A 328 27.34 15.26 26.24
C GLU A 328 26.74 16.65 26.02
N THR A 329 27.52 17.57 25.43
CA THR A 329 27.03 18.84 24.92
C THR A 329 27.59 19.06 23.51
N PRO A 330 26.75 19.07 22.46
CA PRO A 330 27.22 19.32 21.09
C PRO A 330 27.80 20.72 21.00
N ARG A 331 29.05 20.83 20.53
CA ARG A 331 29.75 22.12 20.35
C ARG A 331 30.36 22.20 18.97
N TRP A 332 30.19 23.33 18.29
CA TRP A 332 30.74 23.55 16.95
C TRP A 332 31.16 24.99 16.74
N ARG A 333 31.97 25.25 15.71
CA ARG A 333 32.31 26.60 15.29
C ARG A 333 31.37 27.14 14.22
N ARG A 334 30.98 28.40 14.35
CA ARG A 334 30.25 29.16 13.33
C ARG A 334 30.69 30.63 13.29
N PRO A 335 30.48 31.37 12.18
CA PRO A 335 30.69 32.81 12.19
C PRO A 335 29.65 33.50 13.09
N ASN A 336 30.11 34.48 13.88
CA ASN A 336 29.23 35.37 14.62
C ASN A 336 28.51 36.30 13.64
N PRO A 337 27.16 36.41 13.70
CA PRO A 337 26.38 37.29 12.82
C PRO A 337 26.86 38.75 12.79
N GLU A 338 27.33 39.29 13.91
CA GLU A 338 27.71 40.71 14.03
C GLU A 338 29.14 41.01 13.57
N SER A 339 30.07 40.07 13.78
CA SER A 339 31.50 40.32 13.56
C SER A 339 32.13 39.46 12.47
N GLY A 340 31.40 38.46 11.95
CA GLY A 340 31.92 37.44 11.02
C GLY A 340 33.01 36.54 11.61
N ARG A 341 33.45 36.79 12.86
CA ARG A 341 34.49 36.02 13.54
C ARG A 341 33.93 34.68 13.97
N TRP A 342 34.70 33.63 13.78
CA TRP A 342 34.26 32.30 14.12
C TRP A 342 34.44 32.01 15.59
N GLY A 343 33.32 31.75 16.27
CA GLY A 343 33.26 31.37 17.67
C GLY A 343 32.73 29.94 17.84
N ILE A 344 33.00 29.36 19.01
CA ILE A 344 32.37 28.10 19.43
C ILE A 344 31.02 28.41 20.04
N VAL A 345 30.06 27.56 19.73
CA VAL A 345 28.72 27.59 20.29
C VAL A 345 28.34 26.23 20.83
N SER A 346 27.41 26.22 21.78
CA SER A 346 26.85 25.01 22.38
C SER A 346 25.42 24.82 21.91
N GLY A 347 25.08 23.60 21.50
CA GLY A 347 23.70 23.22 21.22
C GLY A 347 22.91 23.07 22.52
N GLN A 348 21.73 23.69 22.54
CA GLN A 348 20.80 23.67 23.67
C GLN A 348 19.58 22.78 23.37
N SER A 349 19.24 22.60 22.10
CA SER A 349 18.16 21.72 21.67
C SER A 349 18.51 21.03 20.35
N TRP A 350 17.67 20.08 19.94
CA TRP A 350 17.80 19.34 18.69
C TRP A 350 16.60 19.66 17.80
N LYS A 351 16.86 19.91 16.51
CA LYS A 351 15.83 20.10 15.50
C LYS A 351 15.90 18.96 14.49
N ARG A 352 14.77 18.31 14.25
CA ARG A 352 14.60 17.37 13.14
C ARG A 352 14.42 18.19 11.86
N VAL A 353 15.32 18.01 10.89
CA VAL A 353 15.33 18.75 9.62
C VAL A 353 15.44 17.75 8.47
N ARG A 354 14.77 18.02 7.35
CA ARG A 354 14.91 17.23 6.13
C ARG A 354 16.32 17.40 5.55
N ARG A 355 16.95 16.34 5.04
CA ARG A 355 18.29 16.45 4.46
C ARG A 355 18.28 17.38 3.24
N SER A 356 17.23 17.35 2.42
CA SER A 356 17.05 18.29 1.31
C SER A 356 17.04 19.76 1.74
N GLU A 357 16.38 20.08 2.87
CA GLU A 357 16.36 21.43 3.44
C GLU A 357 17.75 21.88 3.92
N LEU A 358 18.60 20.95 4.40
CA LEU A 358 19.98 21.26 4.81
C LEU A 358 20.91 21.45 3.61
N GLU A 359 20.72 20.67 2.55
CA GLU A 359 21.50 20.78 1.30
C GLU A 359 21.19 22.07 0.55
N ALA A 360 19.92 22.51 0.54
CA ALA A 360 19.53 23.81 0.01
C ALA A 360 20.14 25.00 0.79
N LEU A 361 20.65 24.77 2.00
CA LEU A 361 21.32 25.76 2.83
C LEU A 361 22.86 25.75 2.68
N ALA A 362 23.44 24.84 1.88
CA ALA A 362 24.88 24.70 1.64
C ALA A 362 25.41 25.68 0.58
#